data_AF-A0A5K1DL73-F1
#
_entry.id   AF-A0A5K1DL73-F1
#
_cell.length_a   1.000
_cell.length_b   1.000
_cell.length_c   1.000
_cell.angle_alpha   90.00
_cell.angle_beta   90.00
_cell.angle_gamma   90.00
#
_symmetry.space_group_name_H-M   'P 1'
#
loop_
_entity.id
_entity.type
_entity.pdbx_description
1 polymer ?
#
loop_
_entity_poly.entity_id
_entity_poly.type
_entity_poly.pdbx_seq_one_letter_code
_entity_poly.pdbx_strand_id
1 'polypeptide(L)' 'RAKDLAELVGGAALTYAELANFHPEKGMILANATSVGMQPQIEETPIPK' A
#
# COMPACT_ATOMS: atom_id res chain seq x y z
N ARG A 1 -2.00 -3.73 13.20
CA ARG A 1 -1.41 -4.55 12.11
C ARG A 1 -0.35 -3.79 11.32
N ALA A 2 -0.68 -2.75 10.52
CA ALA A 2 0.34 -2.00 9.79
C ALA A 2 1.37 -1.33 10.71
N LYS A 3 0.91 -0.74 11.83
CA LYS A 3 1.78 -0.19 12.89
C LYS A 3 2.71 -1.25 13.49
N ASP A 4 2.14 -2.34 14.01
CA ASP A 4 2.90 -3.44 14.62
C ASP A 4 3.96 -4.03 13.67
N LEU A 5 3.63 -4.20 12.37
CA LEU A 5 4.59 -4.68 11.37
C LEU A 5 5.70 -3.67 11.13
N ALA A 6 5.37 -2.38 10.99
CA ALA A 6 6.34 -1.32 10.80
C ALA A 6 7.30 -1.23 11.99
N GLU A 7 6.79 -1.29 13.23
CA GLU A 7 7.59 -1.32 14.45
C GLU A 7 8.53 -2.54 14.50
N LEU A 8 8.07 -3.72 14.07
CA LEU A 8 8.86 -4.95 14.05
C LEU A 8 10.04 -4.89 13.05
N VAL A 9 9.86 -4.25 11.89
CA VAL A 9 10.87 -4.21 10.82
C VAL A 9 11.63 -2.88 10.72
N GLY A 10 11.38 -1.94 11.63
CA GLY A 10 11.98 -0.60 11.60
C GLY A 10 11.48 0.28 10.45
N GLY A 11 10.27 0.04 9.97
CA GLY A 11 9.61 0.80 8.91
C GLY A 11 8.67 1.89 9.41
N ALA A 12 7.97 2.55 8.48
CA ALA A 12 6.90 3.50 8.78
C ALA A 12 5.55 2.93 8.34
N ALA A 13 4.53 3.11 9.17
CA ALA A 13 3.16 2.74 8.84
C ALA A 13 2.41 3.94 8.24
N LEU A 14 1.69 3.71 7.15
CA LEU A 14 0.81 4.66 6.49
C LEU A 14 -0.61 4.08 6.44
N THR A 15 -1.64 4.91 6.61
CA THR A 15 -3.02 4.45 6.41
C THR A 15 -3.35 4.32 4.92
N TYR A 16 -4.34 3.48 4.59
CA TYR A 16 -4.78 3.31 3.21
C TYR A 16 -5.33 4.61 2.59
N ALA A 17 -5.97 5.46 3.39
CA ALA A 17 -6.49 6.75 2.93
C ALA A 17 -5.37 7.76 2.60
N GLU A 18 -4.27 7.72 3.35
CA GLU A 18 -3.11 8.59 3.10
C GLU A 18 -2.31 8.13 1.87
N LEU A 19 -2.31 6.82 1.57
CA LEU A 19 -1.61 6.27 0.39
C LEU A 19 -2.06 6.92 -0.91
N ALA A 20 -3.35 7.25 -1.05
CA ALA A 20 -3.88 7.92 -2.25
C ALA A 20 -3.29 9.31 -2.50
N ASN A 21 -2.82 9.98 -1.44
CA ASN A 21 -2.21 11.32 -1.51
C ASN A 21 -0.70 11.28 -1.22
N PHE A 22 -0.13 10.07 -1.09
CA PHE A 22 1.28 9.92 -0.83
C PHE A 22 2.06 10.21 -2.11
N HIS A 23 3.02 11.11 -2.02
CA HIS A 23 3.87 11.50 -3.14
C HIS A 23 5.20 10.75 -3.02
N PRO A 24 5.37 9.63 -3.73
CA PRO A 24 6.59 8.85 -3.64
C PRO A 24 7.79 9.66 -4.13
N GLU A 25 8.93 9.48 -3.47
CA GLU A 25 10.20 9.98 -3.99
C GLU A 25 10.55 9.24 -5.28
N LYS A 26 11.37 9.88 -6.11
CA LYS A 26 11.81 9.31 -7.39
C LYS A 26 12.50 7.96 -7.15
N GLY A 27 11.94 6.90 -7.72
CA GLY A 27 12.49 5.55 -7.64
C GLY A 27 11.88 4.65 -6.55
N MET A 28 10.90 5.14 -5.78
CA MET A 28 10.14 4.26 -4.87
C MET A 28 9.31 3.24 -5.67
N ILE A 29 9.16 2.03 -5.12
CA ILE A 29 8.41 0.91 -5.71
C ILE A 29 7.19 0.61 -4.84
N LEU A 30 6.02 0.48 -5.46
CA LEU A 30 4.81 0.00 -4.81
C LEU A 30 4.67 -1.52 -4.98
N ALA A 31 4.64 -2.24 -3.86
CA ALA A 31 4.42 -3.69 -3.83
C ALA A 31 3.08 -4.02 -3.14
N ASN A 32 2.07 -4.35 -3.93
CA ASN A 32 0.78 -4.81 -3.39
C ASN A 32 0.91 -6.24 -2.86
N ALA A 33 0.65 -6.43 -1.56
CA ALA A 33 0.61 -7.74 -0.90
C ALA A 33 -0.80 -8.07 -0.38
N THR A 34 -1.82 -7.35 -0.85
CA THR A 34 -3.24 -7.61 -0.54
C THR A 34 -3.90 -8.38 -1.69
N SER A 35 -5.11 -8.88 -1.45
CA SER A 35 -5.93 -9.54 -2.46
C SER A 35 -6.64 -8.57 -3.42
N VAL A 36 -6.43 -7.25 -3.30
CA VAL A 36 -7.03 -6.25 -4.19
C VAL A 36 -6.53 -6.48 -5.62
N GLY A 37 -7.46 -6.58 -6.58
CA GLY A 37 -7.15 -6.90 -7.99
C GLY A 37 -7.10 -8.40 -8.30
N MET A 38 -7.29 -9.27 -7.31
CA MET A 38 -7.41 -10.73 -7.52
C MET A 38 -8.79 -11.08 -8.08
N GLN A 39 -8.90 -12.18 -8.83
CA GLN A 39 -10.19 -12.69 -9.31
C GLN A 39 -11.14 -12.95 -8.12
N PRO A 40 -12.43 -12.54 -8.19
CA PRO A 40 -13.11 -11.91 -9.35
C PRO A 40 -12.98 -10.38 -9.48
N GLN A 41 -12.43 -9.67 -8.50
CA GLN A 41 -12.33 -8.20 -8.45
C GLN A 41 -11.17 -7.63 -9.29
N ILE A 42 -11.12 -7.99 -10.57
CA ILE A 42 -10.00 -7.64 -11.48
C ILE A 42 -9.89 -6.14 -11.77
N GLU A 43 -10.97 -5.38 -11.60
CA GLU A 43 -10.99 -3.93 -11.81
C GLU A 43 -10.58 -3.12 -10.57
N GLU A 44 -10.44 -3.78 -9.41
CA GLU A 44 -9.98 -3.11 -8.20
C GLU A 44 -8.46 -2.89 -8.24
N THR A 45 -8.03 -1.74 -7.71
CA THR A 45 -6.62 -1.37 -7.62
C THR A 45 -6.32 -0.83 -6.22
N PRO A 46 -5.15 -1.17 -5.63
CA PRO A 46 -4.78 -0.73 -4.28
C PRO A 46 -4.49 0.78 -4.20
N ILE A 47 -4.35 1.44 -5.34
CA ILE A 47 -4.22 2.89 -5.46
C ILE A 47 -5.12 3.39 -6.60
N PRO A 48 -5.67 4.61 -6.51
CA PRO A 48 -6.36 5.24 -7.64
C PRO A 48 -5.43 5.31 -8.87
N LYS A 49 -6.01 5.18 -10.07
CA LYS A 49 -5.30 5.37 -11.35
C LYS A 49 -5.06 6.85 -11.63
#